data_AF-A0A1W2DWI9-F1
#
_entry.id   AF-A0A1W2DWI9-F1
#
_cell.length_a   1.000
_cell.length_b   1.000
_cell.length_c   1.000
_cell.angle_alpha   90.00
_cell.angle_beta   90.00
_cell.angle_gamma   90.00
#
_symmetry.space_group_name_H-M   'P 1'
#
loop_
_entity.id
_entity.type
_entity.pdbx_description
1 polymer ?
#
loop_
_entity_poly.entity_id
_entity_poly.type
_entity_poly.pdbx_seq_one_letter_code
_entity_poly.pdbx_strand_id
1 'polypeptide(L)'
;MHILTYVIVLLQSGMLLFYQLPYYLTRPQDKSRLWHLILLILLILYNVTRGLFPDPTYNLLLIAQNVIAYGSLFLMASYFPFFLYKVLELENLRFHALHIRQKSSMQPTNSYLTKLEVHVLYGTLVSWISMTIFPFFQVSQWIEVLVTNIGFMILNIMLISKTITNVRMLEQSLTKFKAEQLNRFRSNCWNCGLSERETQVAVLLCKGLRYQEISKTLFIAKKTIEGHTHNIFLKTGAKNRIELIQKLGLG
;
A
#
# COMPACT_ATOMS: atom_id res chain seq x y z
N MET A 1 -4.92 -33.52 -11.80
CA MET A 1 -5.35 -32.14 -11.47
C MET A 1 -6.37 -31.64 -12.48
N HIS A 2 -7.51 -31.10 -12.04
CA HIS A 2 -8.49 -30.46 -12.92
C HIS A 2 -7.94 -29.17 -13.53
N ILE A 3 -8.32 -28.89 -14.79
CA ILE A 3 -7.85 -27.70 -15.52
C ILE A 3 -8.23 -26.39 -14.82
N LEU A 4 -9.41 -26.35 -14.18
CA LEU A 4 -9.87 -25.19 -13.42
C LEU A 4 -8.93 -24.88 -12.23
N THR A 5 -8.61 -25.90 -11.43
CA THR A 5 -7.69 -25.76 -10.29
C THR A 5 -6.30 -25.34 -10.77
N TYR A 6 -5.85 -25.86 -11.90
CA TYR A 6 -4.56 -25.49 -12.49
C TYR A 6 -4.53 -24.00 -12.87
N VAL A 7 -5.56 -23.50 -13.55
CA VAL A 7 -5.69 -22.08 -13.91
C VAL A 7 -5.72 -21.20 -12.66
N ILE A 8 -6.45 -21.60 -11.62
CA ILE A 8 -6.50 -20.86 -10.34
C ILE A 8 -5.12 -20.78 -9.69
N VAL A 9 -4.39 -21.90 -9.60
CA VAL A 9 -3.04 -21.92 -9.04
C VAL A 9 -2.09 -21.03 -9.85
N LEU A 10 -2.20 -21.04 -11.18
CA LEU A 10 -1.40 -20.18 -12.06
C LEU A 10 -1.68 -18.70 -11.80
N LEU A 11 -2.95 -18.30 -11.68
CA LEU A 11 -3.33 -16.93 -11.32
C LEU A 11 -2.81 -16.54 -9.94
N GLN A 12 -2.98 -17.39 -8.92
CA GLN A 12 -2.49 -17.12 -7.57
C GLN A 12 -0.96 -17.00 -7.51
N SER A 13 -0.24 -17.86 -8.23
CA SER A 13 1.22 -17.81 -8.34
C SER A 13 1.69 -16.54 -9.04
N GLY A 14 0.99 -16.11 -10.10
CA GLY A 14 1.25 -14.82 -10.75
C GLY A 14 1.05 -13.64 -9.80
N MET A 15 -0.05 -13.62 -9.04
CA MET A 15 -0.29 -12.58 -8.02
C MET A 15 0.79 -12.57 -6.93
N LEU A 16 1.28 -13.74 -6.51
CA LEU A 16 2.36 -13.85 -5.54
C LEU A 16 3.67 -13.26 -6.08
N LEU A 17 4.10 -13.68 -7.27
CA LEU A 17 5.41 -13.35 -7.82
C LEU A 17 5.49 -11.93 -8.38
N PHE A 18 4.46 -11.46 -9.09
CA PHE A 18 4.50 -10.17 -9.78
C PHE A 18 3.99 -8.99 -8.95
N TYR A 19 3.23 -9.26 -7.89
CA TYR A 19 2.69 -8.21 -7.03
C TYR A 19 3.13 -8.36 -5.58
N GLN A 20 2.69 -9.42 -4.91
CA GLN A 20 2.75 -9.49 -3.45
C GLN A 20 4.17 -9.56 -2.91
N LEU A 21 5.03 -10.37 -3.54
CA LEU A 21 6.42 -10.56 -3.12
C LEU A 21 7.27 -9.30 -3.34
N PRO A 22 7.32 -8.66 -4.53
CA PRO A 22 8.02 -7.39 -4.71
C PRO A 22 7.48 -6.29 -3.78
N TYR A 23 6.16 -6.25 -3.60
CA TYR A 23 5.55 -5.25 -2.72
C TYR A 23 5.91 -5.44 -1.25
N TYR A 24 6.10 -6.68 -0.79
CA TYR A 24 6.64 -6.95 0.53
C TYR A 24 8.13 -6.56 0.63
N LEU A 25 8.95 -6.97 -0.35
CA LEU A 25 10.40 -6.72 -0.35
C LEU A 25 10.75 -5.21 -0.35
N THR A 26 9.92 -4.37 -0.98
CA THR A 26 10.11 -2.91 -0.95
C THR A 26 9.83 -2.27 0.41
N ARG A 27 9.00 -2.90 1.26
CA ARG A 27 8.65 -2.41 2.62
C ARG A 27 8.44 -3.57 3.60
N PRO A 28 9.52 -4.25 4.03
CA PRO A 28 9.42 -5.43 4.89
C PRO A 28 8.96 -5.11 6.32
N GLN A 29 9.01 -3.85 6.74
CA GLN A 29 8.57 -3.38 8.06
C GLN A 29 7.04 -3.42 8.23
N ASP A 30 6.29 -3.43 7.13
CA ASP A 30 4.83 -3.49 7.13
C ASP A 30 4.35 -4.95 7.31
N LYS A 31 4.11 -5.33 8.58
CA LYS A 31 3.70 -6.69 8.95
C LYS A 31 2.39 -7.14 8.28
N SER A 32 1.51 -6.21 7.90
CA SER A 32 0.27 -6.56 7.20
C SER A 32 0.57 -7.30 5.89
N ARG A 33 1.60 -6.86 5.16
CA ARG A 33 2.01 -7.48 3.88
C ARG A 33 2.51 -8.90 4.06
N LEU A 34 3.26 -9.15 5.14
CA LEU A 34 3.72 -10.50 5.49
C LEU A 34 2.54 -11.43 5.73
N TRP A 35 1.52 -10.98 6.47
CA TRP A 35 0.35 -11.81 6.76
C TRP A 35 -0.40 -12.23 5.51
N HIS A 36 -0.55 -11.31 4.55
CA HIS A 36 -1.15 -11.59 3.24
C HIS A 36 -0.29 -12.53 2.40
N LEU A 37 1.03 -12.37 2.41
CA LEU A 37 1.96 -13.21 1.67
C LEU A 37 1.89 -14.67 2.16
N ILE A 38 1.88 -14.86 3.48
CA ILE A 38 1.70 -16.18 4.11
C ILE A 38 0.35 -16.79 3.71
N LEU A 39 -0.73 -15.99 3.76
CA LEU A 39 -2.07 -16.44 3.38
C LEU A 39 -2.12 -16.94 1.92
N LEU A 40 -1.52 -16.20 1.00
CA LEU A 40 -1.50 -16.54 -0.42
C LEU A 40 -0.66 -17.80 -0.69
N ILE A 41 0.47 -17.96 -0.01
CA ILE A 41 1.29 -19.18 -0.09
C ILE A 41 0.52 -20.39 0.42
N LEU A 42 -0.14 -20.28 1.58
CA LEU A 42 -0.95 -21.36 2.14
C LEU A 42 -2.11 -21.74 1.22
N LEU A 43 -2.72 -20.77 0.52
CA LEU A 43 -3.77 -21.05 -0.45
C LEU A 43 -3.25 -21.77 -1.70
N ILE A 44 -2.10 -21.35 -2.23
CA ILE A 44 -1.44 -22.03 -3.35
C ILE A 44 -1.11 -23.46 -2.95
N LEU A 45 -0.51 -23.64 -1.77
CA LEU A 45 -0.19 -24.96 -1.23
C LEU A 45 -1.44 -25.84 -1.15
N TYR A 46 -2.53 -25.33 -0.59
CA TYR A 46 -3.81 -26.05 -0.52
C TYR A 46 -4.35 -26.46 -1.89
N ASN A 47 -4.37 -25.54 -2.87
CA ASN A 47 -4.91 -25.85 -4.19
C ASN A 47 -4.02 -26.84 -4.97
N VAL A 48 -2.70 -26.78 -4.77
CA VAL A 48 -1.75 -27.74 -5.36
C VAL A 48 -1.92 -29.12 -4.74
N THR A 49 -1.91 -29.23 -3.40
CA THR A 49 -2.04 -30.51 -2.71
C THR A 49 -3.40 -31.17 -2.98
N ARG A 50 -4.52 -30.41 -2.94
CA ARG A 50 -5.85 -30.94 -3.31
C ARG A 50 -5.98 -31.25 -4.80
N GLY A 51 -5.26 -30.54 -5.66
CA GLY A 51 -5.28 -30.79 -7.10
C GLY A 51 -4.51 -32.04 -7.52
N LEU A 52 -3.49 -32.41 -6.74
CA LEU A 52 -2.63 -33.57 -6.98
C LEU A 52 -3.06 -34.81 -6.19
N PHE A 53 -3.61 -34.65 -4.99
CA PHE A 53 -3.89 -35.75 -4.09
C PHE A 53 -5.38 -35.86 -3.71
N PRO A 54 -5.87 -37.09 -3.46
CA PRO A 54 -5.18 -38.37 -3.61
C PRO A 54 -5.20 -38.89 -5.06
N ASP A 55 -4.09 -39.48 -5.49
CA ASP A 55 -3.93 -40.16 -6.78
C ASP A 55 -3.15 -41.47 -6.57
N PRO A 56 -3.76 -42.64 -6.85
CA PRO A 56 -3.14 -43.95 -6.63
C PRO A 56 -1.98 -44.25 -7.58
N THR A 57 -1.78 -43.44 -8.64
CA THR A 57 -0.64 -43.61 -9.56
C THR A 57 0.69 -43.19 -8.95
N TYR A 58 0.67 -42.37 -7.90
CA TYR A 58 1.87 -41.98 -7.18
C TYR A 58 2.32 -43.07 -6.21
N ASN A 59 3.64 -43.26 -6.08
CA ASN A 59 4.25 -44.22 -5.14
C ASN A 59 4.05 -43.88 -3.66
N LEU A 60 3.35 -42.79 -3.33
CA LEU A 60 3.10 -42.38 -1.95
C LEU A 60 1.85 -43.08 -1.41
N LEU A 61 1.94 -43.59 -0.17
CA LEU A 61 0.80 -44.25 0.50
C LEU A 61 -0.44 -43.33 0.50
N LEU A 62 -1.60 -43.88 0.16
CA LEU A 62 -2.86 -43.12 0.06
C LEU A 62 -3.20 -42.35 1.35
N ILE A 63 -2.88 -42.93 2.50
CA ILE A 63 -3.06 -42.28 3.82
C ILE A 63 -2.19 -41.02 3.91
N ALA A 64 -0.92 -41.10 3.51
CA ALA A 64 -0.02 -39.95 3.53
C ALA A 64 -0.48 -38.85 2.56
N GLN A 65 -0.96 -39.22 1.37
CA GLN A 65 -1.55 -38.29 0.41
C GLN A 65 -2.75 -37.54 1.00
N ASN A 66 -3.66 -38.27 1.67
CA ASN A 66 -4.81 -37.67 2.35
C ASN A 66 -4.37 -36.74 3.49
N VAL A 67 -3.40 -37.15 4.31
CA VAL A 67 -2.86 -36.30 5.40
C VAL A 67 -2.29 -34.99 4.84
N ILE A 68 -1.57 -35.03 3.71
CA ILE A 68 -1.04 -33.84 3.06
C ILE A 68 -2.17 -32.94 2.53
N ALA A 69 -3.12 -33.52 1.80
CA ALA A 69 -4.23 -32.77 1.21
C ALA A 69 -5.10 -32.10 2.29
N TYR A 70 -5.59 -32.86 3.27
CA TYR A 70 -6.45 -32.34 4.34
C TYR A 70 -5.68 -31.54 5.40
N GLY A 71 -4.41 -31.85 5.65
CA GLY A 71 -3.56 -31.08 6.56
C GLY A 71 -3.30 -29.66 6.04
N SER A 72 -3.03 -29.53 4.73
CA SER A 72 -2.86 -28.21 4.10
C SER A 72 -4.15 -27.36 4.14
N LEU A 73 -5.32 -28.00 4.01
CA LEU A 73 -6.63 -27.37 4.22
C LEU A 73 -6.75 -26.80 5.63
N PHE A 74 -6.42 -27.60 6.64
CA PHE A 74 -6.52 -27.18 8.04
C PHE A 74 -5.57 -26.04 8.37
N LEU A 75 -4.32 -26.09 7.91
CA LEU A 75 -3.34 -25.02 8.09
C LEU A 75 -3.85 -23.70 7.49
N MET A 76 -4.35 -23.73 6.26
CA MET A 76 -4.89 -22.54 5.60
C MET A 76 -6.13 -22.00 6.32
N ALA A 77 -7.09 -22.88 6.62
CA ALA A 77 -8.34 -22.50 7.27
C ALA A 77 -8.13 -21.95 8.69
N SER A 78 -7.18 -22.51 9.45
CA SER A 78 -6.84 -22.04 10.79
C SER A 78 -6.12 -20.69 10.78
N TYR A 79 -5.32 -20.42 9.75
CA TYR A 79 -4.59 -19.17 9.59
C TYR A 79 -5.51 -18.02 9.13
N PHE A 80 -6.57 -18.29 8.38
CA PHE A 80 -7.45 -17.24 7.85
C PHE A 80 -8.11 -16.36 8.94
N PRO A 81 -8.71 -16.89 10.02
CA PRO A 81 -9.20 -16.06 11.13
C PRO A 81 -8.13 -15.17 11.77
N PHE A 82 -6.91 -15.71 11.96
CA PHE A 82 -5.78 -14.94 12.48
C PHE A 82 -5.40 -13.80 11.53
N PHE A 83 -5.35 -14.08 10.23
CA PHE A 83 -5.09 -13.08 9.20
C PHE A 83 -6.12 -11.95 9.26
N LEU A 84 -7.41 -12.28 9.35
CA LEU A 84 -8.47 -11.28 9.47
C LEU A 84 -8.34 -10.44 10.73
N TYR A 85 -8.05 -11.08 11.86
CA TYR A 85 -7.80 -10.38 13.11
C TYR A 85 -6.70 -9.32 13.00
N LYS A 86 -5.60 -9.66 12.32
CA LYS A 86 -4.47 -8.74 12.12
C LYS A 86 -4.73 -7.67 11.06
N VAL A 87 -5.42 -7.99 9.97
CA VAL A 87 -5.70 -7.03 8.88
C VAL A 87 -6.82 -6.06 9.23
N LEU A 88 -7.83 -6.50 9.98
CA LEU A 88 -8.90 -5.63 10.48
C LEU A 88 -8.47 -4.74 11.64
N GLU A 89 -7.21 -4.86 12.10
CA GLU A 89 -6.70 -4.16 13.27
C GLU A 89 -7.65 -4.23 14.48
N LEU A 90 -8.28 -5.40 14.69
CA LEU A 90 -9.26 -5.59 15.77
C LEU A 90 -8.68 -5.39 17.18
N GLU A 91 -7.34 -5.40 17.31
CA GLU A 91 -6.62 -4.95 18.52
C GLU A 91 -6.79 -3.44 18.79
N ASN A 92 -6.80 -2.62 17.74
CA ASN A 92 -6.90 -1.17 17.83
C ASN A 92 -8.33 -0.67 17.97
N LEU A 93 -9.36 -1.39 17.49
CA LEU A 93 -10.76 -0.94 17.55
C LEU A 93 -11.22 -0.59 18.99
N ARG A 94 -10.68 -1.26 20.01
CA ARG A 94 -11.00 -0.95 21.43
C ARG A 94 -10.28 0.29 21.98
N PHE A 95 -9.12 0.66 21.43
CA PHE A 95 -8.26 1.72 21.97
C PHE A 95 -8.22 3.00 21.09
N HIS A 96 -8.29 2.84 19.76
CA HIS A 96 -8.38 3.92 18.79
C HIS A 96 -9.71 4.67 18.84
N ALA A 97 -10.84 4.00 19.12
CA ALA A 97 -12.12 4.69 19.31
C ALA A 97 -12.06 5.74 20.44
N LEU A 98 -11.23 5.52 21.46
CA LEU A 98 -11.00 6.46 22.56
C LEU A 98 -9.98 7.55 22.20
N HIS A 99 -8.94 7.24 21.42
CA HIS A 99 -7.89 8.19 21.03
C HIS A 99 -8.25 9.08 19.83
N ILE A 100 -9.06 8.61 18.89
CA ILE A 100 -9.47 9.37 17.68
C ILE A 100 -10.34 10.58 18.04
N ARG A 101 -11.09 10.54 19.15
CA ARG A 101 -11.90 11.69 19.61
C ARG A 101 -11.04 12.92 19.97
N GLN A 102 -9.74 12.75 20.19
CA GLN A 102 -8.82 13.82 20.60
C GLN A 102 -7.90 14.33 19.48
N LYS A 103 -7.76 13.59 18.37
CA LYS A 103 -6.78 13.87 17.29
C LYS A 103 -7.41 14.14 15.91
N SER A 104 -8.70 14.46 15.86
CA SER A 104 -9.48 14.61 14.63
C SER A 104 -9.25 15.90 13.83
N SER A 105 -8.11 16.58 13.95
CA SER A 105 -7.75 17.72 13.09
C SER A 105 -6.68 17.42 12.03
N MET A 106 -6.02 16.26 12.05
CA MET A 106 -5.05 15.88 11.04
C MET A 106 -5.13 14.40 10.68
N GLN A 107 -5.54 14.15 9.44
CA GLN A 107 -5.57 12.88 8.70
C GLN A 107 -6.92 12.13 8.72
N PRO A 108 -7.52 11.85 7.55
CA PRO A 108 -8.58 10.87 7.44
C PRO A 108 -7.91 9.50 7.54
N THR A 109 -7.75 8.99 8.75
CA THR A 109 -7.43 7.57 8.94
C THR A 109 -8.63 6.79 8.44
N ASN A 110 -8.52 6.29 7.21
CA ASN A 110 -9.45 5.41 6.51
C ASN A 110 -9.45 4.00 7.16
N SER A 111 -9.52 3.97 8.50
CA SER A 111 -9.35 2.83 9.39
C SER A 111 -10.61 1.99 9.51
N TYR A 112 -11.78 2.55 9.13
CA TYR A 112 -13.02 1.79 9.07
C TYR A 112 -13.13 1.09 7.73
N LEU A 113 -13.30 -0.24 7.75
CA LEU A 113 -13.69 -0.97 6.55
C LEU A 113 -14.96 -0.32 5.97
N THR A 114 -14.97 -0.07 4.67
CA THR A 114 -16.21 0.37 4.01
C THR A 114 -17.27 -0.72 4.14
N LYS A 115 -18.56 -0.36 4.10
CA LYS A 115 -19.65 -1.34 4.14
C LYS A 115 -19.43 -2.44 3.09
N LEU A 116 -18.95 -2.08 1.89
CA LEU A 116 -18.63 -3.03 0.83
C LEU A 116 -17.53 -4.02 1.23
N GLU A 117 -16.44 -3.53 1.83
CA GLU A 117 -15.32 -4.38 2.28
C GLU A 117 -15.76 -5.41 3.31
N VAL A 118 -16.66 -5.02 4.22
CA VAL A 118 -17.23 -5.93 5.22
C VAL A 118 -18.06 -7.04 4.55
N HIS A 119 -18.85 -6.72 3.52
CA HIS A 119 -19.65 -7.73 2.80
C HIS A 119 -18.76 -8.72 2.04
N VAL A 120 -17.72 -8.23 1.35
CA VAL A 120 -16.74 -9.09 0.65
C VAL A 120 -16.05 -10.04 1.64
N LEU A 121 -15.72 -9.52 2.82
CA LEU A 121 -15.12 -10.31 3.87
C LEU A 121 -16.05 -11.42 4.36
N TYR A 122 -17.29 -11.09 4.70
CA TYR A 122 -18.28 -12.09 5.13
C TYR A 122 -18.54 -13.12 4.04
N GLY A 123 -18.64 -12.72 2.77
CA GLY A 123 -18.78 -13.65 1.66
C GLY A 123 -17.60 -14.63 1.55
N THR A 124 -16.38 -14.15 1.81
CA THR A 124 -15.19 -15.02 1.86
C THR A 124 -15.26 -16.01 3.01
N LEU A 125 -15.63 -15.55 4.22
CA LEU A 125 -15.82 -16.41 5.39
C LEU A 125 -16.89 -17.49 5.17
N VAL A 126 -18.03 -17.09 4.61
CA VAL A 126 -19.13 -18.02 4.29
C VAL A 126 -18.66 -19.09 3.31
N SER A 127 -17.91 -18.71 2.27
CA SER A 127 -17.37 -19.66 1.29
C SER A 127 -16.50 -20.75 1.94
N TRP A 128 -15.79 -20.41 3.02
CA TRP A 128 -14.98 -21.35 3.79
C TRP A 128 -15.80 -22.19 4.77
N ILE A 129 -16.77 -21.59 5.45
CA ILE A 129 -17.67 -22.33 6.35
C ILE A 129 -18.46 -23.37 5.55
N SER A 130 -18.85 -23.05 4.31
CA SER A 130 -19.54 -24.00 3.42
C SER A 130 -18.72 -25.27 3.14
N MET A 131 -17.39 -25.25 3.22
CA MET A 131 -16.56 -26.46 3.05
C MET A 131 -16.86 -27.56 4.05
N THR A 132 -17.32 -27.24 5.26
CA THR A 132 -17.64 -28.26 6.27
C THR A 132 -18.95 -28.99 5.94
N ILE A 133 -19.80 -28.37 5.14
CA ILE A 133 -21.13 -28.86 4.77
C ILE A 133 -21.06 -29.69 3.48
N PHE A 134 -20.13 -29.38 2.57
CA PHE A 134 -20.01 -30.01 1.25
C PHE A 134 -19.85 -31.54 1.25
N PRO A 135 -19.08 -32.15 2.19
CA PRO A 135 -19.00 -33.61 2.29
C PRO A 135 -20.34 -34.28 2.54
N PHE A 136 -21.27 -33.63 3.27
CA PHE A 136 -22.60 -34.19 3.54
C PHE A 136 -23.45 -34.28 2.27
N PHE A 137 -23.30 -33.32 1.36
CA PHE A 137 -24.05 -33.26 0.10
C PHE A 137 -23.30 -33.90 -1.08
N GLN A 138 -22.14 -34.50 -0.85
CA GLN A 138 -21.29 -35.10 -1.89
C GLN A 138 -21.02 -34.15 -3.05
N VAL A 139 -20.79 -32.87 -2.73
CA VAL A 139 -20.52 -31.83 -3.73
C VAL A 139 -19.25 -32.20 -4.51
N SER A 140 -19.29 -32.04 -5.83
CA SER A 140 -18.13 -32.36 -6.67
C SER A 140 -16.95 -31.43 -6.35
N GLN A 141 -15.75 -32.00 -6.32
CA GLN A 141 -14.49 -31.31 -5.98
C GLN A 141 -14.27 -29.98 -6.74
N TRP A 142 -14.65 -29.91 -8.02
CA TRP A 142 -14.44 -28.68 -8.81
C TRP A 142 -15.34 -27.52 -8.34
N ILE A 143 -16.55 -27.81 -7.85
CA ILE A 143 -17.44 -26.81 -7.24
C ILE A 143 -16.83 -26.32 -5.93
N GLU A 144 -16.26 -27.23 -5.13
CA GLU A 144 -15.61 -26.85 -3.88
C GLU A 144 -14.49 -25.84 -4.12
N VAL A 145 -13.60 -26.17 -5.06
CA VAL A 145 -12.47 -25.31 -5.47
C VAL A 145 -12.97 -23.96 -5.99
N LEU A 146 -14.05 -23.95 -6.77
CA LEU A 146 -14.60 -22.71 -7.34
C LEU A 146 -15.13 -21.79 -6.23
N VAL A 147 -15.92 -22.34 -5.28
CA VAL A 147 -16.48 -21.58 -4.16
C VAL A 147 -15.39 -21.02 -3.26
N THR A 148 -14.37 -21.81 -2.88
CA THR A 148 -13.30 -21.32 -1.98
C THR A 148 -12.41 -20.26 -2.63
N ASN A 149 -12.18 -20.35 -3.93
CA ASN A 149 -11.21 -19.49 -4.61
C ASN A 149 -11.81 -18.18 -5.11
N ILE A 150 -13.10 -18.14 -5.48
CA ILE A 150 -13.75 -16.88 -5.92
C ILE A 150 -13.74 -15.84 -4.81
N GLY A 151 -14.20 -16.20 -3.60
CA GLY A 151 -14.23 -15.27 -2.47
C GLY A 151 -12.84 -14.71 -2.16
N PHE A 152 -11.83 -15.59 -2.19
CA PHE A 152 -10.45 -15.20 -1.95
C PHE A 152 -9.87 -14.32 -3.06
N MET A 153 -10.16 -14.60 -4.35
CA MET A 153 -9.75 -13.74 -5.46
C MET A 153 -10.34 -12.34 -5.32
N ILE A 154 -11.63 -12.22 -4.99
CA ILE A 154 -12.29 -10.92 -4.75
C ILE A 154 -11.62 -10.18 -3.59
N LEU A 155 -11.38 -10.87 -2.47
CA LEU A 155 -10.70 -10.29 -1.31
C LEU A 155 -9.30 -9.76 -1.68
N ASN A 156 -8.51 -10.51 -2.45
CA ASN A 156 -7.20 -10.02 -2.89
C ASN A 156 -7.30 -8.83 -3.82
N ILE A 157 -8.17 -8.87 -4.83
CA ILE A 157 -8.37 -7.75 -5.77
C ILE A 157 -8.76 -6.49 -5.01
N MET A 158 -9.67 -6.60 -4.04
CA MET A 158 -10.09 -5.50 -3.18
C MET A 158 -8.93 -4.92 -2.37
N LEU A 159 -8.12 -5.77 -1.73
CA LEU A 159 -6.97 -5.35 -0.93
C LEU A 159 -5.91 -4.65 -1.78
N ILE A 160 -5.61 -5.21 -2.95
CA ILE A 160 -4.71 -4.60 -3.95
C ILE A 160 -5.24 -3.23 -4.38
N SER A 161 -6.53 -3.15 -4.71
CA SER A 161 -7.18 -1.90 -5.14
C SER A 161 -7.13 -0.84 -4.03
N LYS A 162 -7.35 -1.23 -2.78
CA LYS A 162 -7.26 -0.35 -1.61
C LYS A 162 -5.85 0.17 -1.42
N THR A 163 -4.85 -0.70 -1.54
CA THR A 163 -3.43 -0.32 -1.48
C THR A 163 -3.08 0.70 -2.56
N ILE A 164 -3.45 0.45 -3.82
CA ILE A 164 -3.19 1.36 -4.95
C ILE A 164 -3.86 2.72 -4.71
N THR A 165 -5.11 2.71 -4.25
CA THR A 165 -5.86 3.94 -3.99
C THR A 165 -5.22 4.75 -2.86
N ASN A 166 -4.78 4.11 -1.78
CA ASN A 166 -4.09 4.79 -0.68
C ASN A 166 -2.77 5.43 -1.12
N VAL A 167 -2.00 4.75 -1.98
CA VAL A 167 -0.75 5.32 -2.55
C VAL A 167 -1.06 6.55 -3.41
N ARG A 168 -2.07 6.48 -4.28
CA ARG A 168 -2.48 7.61 -5.13
C ARG A 168 -2.96 8.81 -4.31
N MET A 169 -3.76 8.58 -3.27
CA MET A 169 -4.21 9.64 -2.36
C MET A 169 -3.05 10.31 -1.64
N LEU A 170 -2.04 9.53 -1.22
CA LEU A 170 -0.84 10.07 -0.58
C LEU A 170 -0.03 10.93 -1.55
N GLU A 171 0.16 10.48 -2.79
CA GLU A 171 0.84 11.25 -3.83
C GLU A 171 0.11 12.57 -4.13
N GLN A 172 -1.21 12.53 -4.26
CA GLN A 172 -2.04 13.74 -4.45
C GLN A 172 -1.96 14.71 -3.27
N SER A 173 -1.95 14.20 -2.04
CA SER A 173 -1.82 15.02 -0.84
C SER A 173 -0.45 15.71 -0.79
N LEU A 174 0.61 14.99 -1.17
CA LEU A 174 1.96 15.52 -1.24
C LEU A 174 2.12 16.58 -2.34
N THR A 175 1.53 16.36 -3.52
CA THR A 175 1.58 17.35 -4.61
C THR A 175 0.79 18.60 -4.27
N LYS A 176 -0.41 18.46 -3.69
CA LYS A 176 -1.22 19.58 -3.21
C LYS A 176 -0.47 20.38 -2.14
N PHE A 177 0.12 19.70 -1.15
CA PHE A 177 0.92 20.36 -0.12
C PHE A 177 2.10 21.15 -0.72
N LYS A 178 2.85 20.56 -1.67
CA LYS A 178 3.96 21.24 -2.35
C LYS A 178 3.47 22.45 -3.16
N ALA A 179 2.33 22.35 -3.84
CA ALA A 179 1.76 23.45 -4.60
C ALA A 179 1.32 24.60 -3.67
N GLU A 180 0.65 24.29 -2.55
CA GLU A 180 0.27 25.27 -1.53
C GLU A 180 1.50 25.95 -0.92
N GLN A 181 2.56 25.20 -0.62
CA GLN A 181 3.83 25.76 -0.13
C GLN A 181 4.47 26.68 -1.16
N LEU A 182 4.51 26.30 -2.43
CA LEU A 182 5.07 27.14 -3.50
C LEU A 182 4.25 28.42 -3.71
N ASN A 183 2.93 28.34 -3.63
CA ASN A 183 2.04 29.50 -3.74
C ASN A 183 2.23 30.47 -2.57
N ARG A 184 2.32 29.95 -1.32
CA ARG A 184 2.67 30.77 -0.15
C ARG A 184 4.02 31.46 -0.32
N PHE A 185 5.03 30.73 -0.81
CA PHE A 185 6.34 31.31 -1.08
C PHE A 185 6.30 32.44 -2.10
N ARG A 186 5.61 32.25 -3.23
CA ARG A 186 5.46 33.30 -4.25
C ARG A 186 4.74 34.54 -3.70
N SER A 187 3.70 34.34 -2.89
CA SER A 187 2.99 35.43 -2.20
C SER A 187 3.92 36.20 -1.26
N ASN A 188 4.75 35.50 -0.47
CA ASN A 188 5.72 36.14 0.41
C ASN A 188 6.78 36.92 -0.38
N CYS A 189 7.27 36.38 -1.50
CA CYS A 189 8.19 37.09 -2.40
C CYS A 189 7.57 38.38 -2.93
N TRP A 190 6.31 38.32 -3.35
CA TRP A 190 5.55 39.49 -3.81
C TRP A 190 5.42 40.54 -2.70
N ASN A 191 5.06 40.13 -1.49
CA ASN A 191 4.92 41.02 -0.34
C ASN A 191 6.25 41.69 0.08
N CYS A 192 7.38 41.03 -0.19
CA CYS A 192 8.71 41.61 -0.02
C CYS A 192 9.20 42.42 -1.23
N GLY A 193 8.41 42.58 -2.29
CA GLY A 193 8.77 43.37 -3.47
C GLY A 193 9.85 42.73 -4.37
N LEU A 194 9.97 41.40 -4.35
CA LEU A 194 10.88 40.68 -5.25
C LEU A 194 10.31 40.69 -6.67
N SER A 195 11.19 40.96 -7.64
CA SER A 195 10.89 40.75 -9.05
C SER A 195 10.73 39.25 -9.37
N GLU A 196 10.19 38.93 -10.55
CA GLU A 196 10.10 37.54 -11.00
C GLU A 196 11.48 36.87 -11.06
N ARG A 197 12.51 37.60 -11.49
CA ARG A 197 13.87 37.05 -11.59
C ARG A 197 14.48 36.80 -10.21
N GLU A 198 14.27 37.71 -9.27
CA GLU A 198 14.67 37.52 -7.87
C GLU A 198 13.90 36.37 -7.23
N THR A 199 12.60 36.20 -7.54
CA THR A 199 11.80 35.07 -7.06
C THR A 199 12.36 33.74 -7.57
N GLN A 200 12.74 33.65 -8.85
CA GLN A 200 13.37 32.45 -9.42
C GLN A 200 14.70 32.12 -8.74
N VAL A 201 15.55 33.12 -8.50
CA VAL A 201 16.81 32.95 -7.76
C VAL A 201 16.54 32.55 -6.30
N ALA A 202 15.57 33.18 -5.64
CA ALA A 202 15.19 32.87 -4.26
C ALA A 202 14.68 31.43 -4.09
N VAL A 203 13.89 30.89 -5.04
CA VAL A 203 13.48 29.47 -5.01
C VAL A 203 14.70 28.55 -4.98
N LEU A 204 15.69 28.79 -5.83
CA LEU A 204 16.87 27.92 -5.93
C LEU A 204 17.81 28.11 -4.73
N LEU A 205 17.88 29.33 -4.19
CA LEU A 205 18.56 29.61 -2.93
C LEU A 205 17.89 28.89 -1.76
N CYS A 206 16.57 28.90 -1.62
CA CYS A 206 15.90 28.19 -0.52
C CYS A 206 16.03 26.66 -0.67
N LYS A 207 16.15 26.14 -1.90
CA LYS A 207 16.39 24.70 -2.18
C LYS A 207 17.79 24.17 -1.90
N GLY A 208 18.71 25.00 -1.42
CA GLY A 208 20.06 24.53 -1.06
C GLY A 208 21.13 24.69 -2.15
N LEU A 209 20.78 25.10 -3.38
CA LEU A 209 21.73 25.20 -4.49
C LEU A 209 22.82 26.26 -4.25
N ARG A 210 24.02 25.99 -4.77
CA ARG A 210 25.16 26.91 -4.83
C ARG A 210 25.03 27.84 -6.02
N TYR A 211 25.66 29.01 -5.98
CA TYR A 211 25.55 30.00 -7.05
C TYR A 211 25.98 29.48 -8.43
N GLN A 212 26.97 28.58 -8.49
CA GLN A 212 27.37 27.93 -9.75
C GLN A 212 26.28 27.01 -10.31
N GLU A 213 25.52 26.32 -9.45
CA GLU A 213 24.41 25.46 -9.88
C GLU A 213 23.24 26.31 -10.36
N ILE A 214 22.90 27.37 -9.63
CA ILE A 214 21.88 28.36 -10.02
C ILE A 214 22.24 29.00 -11.37
N SER A 215 23.51 29.32 -11.58
CA SER A 215 24.04 29.89 -12.83
C SER A 215 23.78 28.97 -14.02
N LYS A 216 24.06 27.68 -13.84
CA LYS A 216 23.78 26.66 -14.85
C LYS A 216 22.28 26.46 -15.06
N THR A 217 21.48 26.40 -13.99
CA THR A 217 20.02 26.19 -14.07
C THR A 217 19.29 27.34 -14.76
N LEU A 218 19.67 28.58 -14.46
CA LEU A 218 19.02 29.78 -14.97
C LEU A 218 19.70 30.38 -16.21
N PHE A 219 20.77 29.72 -16.70
CA PHE A 219 21.59 30.14 -17.85
C PHE A 219 22.05 31.62 -17.78
N ILE A 220 22.53 32.05 -16.60
CA ILE A 220 23.04 33.41 -16.37
C ILE A 220 24.37 33.39 -15.64
N ALA A 221 25.17 34.45 -15.81
CA ALA A 221 26.46 34.57 -15.17
C ALA A 221 26.34 34.52 -13.63
N LYS A 222 27.31 33.87 -12.97
CA LYS A 222 27.39 33.79 -11.50
C LYS A 222 27.33 35.18 -10.86
N LYS A 223 28.02 36.17 -11.44
CA LYS A 223 28.01 37.57 -10.98
C LYS A 223 26.61 38.17 -10.96
N THR A 224 25.76 37.83 -11.93
CA THR A 224 24.35 38.26 -11.97
C THR A 224 23.53 37.65 -10.83
N ILE A 225 23.80 36.39 -10.47
CA ILE A 225 23.15 35.75 -9.32
C ILE A 225 23.59 36.38 -8.01
N GLU A 226 24.86 36.74 -7.86
CA GLU A 226 25.34 37.48 -6.68
C GLU A 226 24.60 38.81 -6.54
N GLY A 227 24.40 39.54 -7.64
CA GLY A 227 23.58 40.76 -7.66
C GLY A 227 22.11 40.53 -7.26
N HIS A 228 21.44 39.53 -7.86
CA HIS A 228 20.07 39.17 -7.47
C HIS A 228 19.99 38.73 -6.00
N THR A 229 20.96 37.96 -5.53
CA THR A 229 21.01 37.48 -4.14
C THR A 229 21.16 38.63 -3.15
N HIS A 230 22.04 39.59 -3.45
CA HIS A 230 22.19 40.80 -2.65
C HIS A 230 20.87 41.55 -2.54
N ASN A 231 20.17 41.80 -3.66
CA ASN A 231 18.88 42.48 -3.65
C ASN A 231 17.79 41.69 -2.90
N ILE A 232 17.77 40.36 -3.00
CA ILE A 232 16.86 39.50 -2.25
C ILE A 232 17.06 39.69 -0.75
N PHE A 233 18.31 39.65 -0.26
CA PHE A 233 18.60 39.85 1.17
C PHE A 233 18.25 41.26 1.64
N LEU A 234 18.52 42.30 0.82
CA LEU A 234 18.12 43.67 1.12
C LEU A 234 16.59 43.81 1.24
N LYS A 235 15.83 43.32 0.25
CA LYS A 235 14.37 43.45 0.18
C LYS A 235 13.63 42.64 1.23
N THR A 236 14.13 41.44 1.54
CA THR A 236 13.54 40.57 2.58
C THR A 236 13.99 40.95 3.99
N GLY A 237 15.08 41.70 4.12
CA GLY A 237 15.71 42.02 5.40
C GLY A 237 16.23 40.80 6.15
N ALA A 238 16.43 39.67 5.48
CA ALA A 238 17.01 38.47 6.09
C ALA A 238 18.53 38.63 6.23
N LYS A 239 19.11 38.14 7.32
CA LYS A 239 20.56 38.21 7.57
C LYS A 239 21.32 37.00 7.06
N ASN A 240 20.63 35.87 6.94
CA ASN A 240 21.22 34.61 6.49
C ASN A 240 20.17 33.76 5.76
N ARG A 241 20.66 32.68 5.14
CA ARG A 241 19.82 31.77 4.33
C ARG A 241 18.69 31.12 5.13
N ILE A 242 18.91 30.84 6.41
CA ILE A 242 17.91 30.20 7.29
C ILE A 242 16.76 31.18 7.55
N GLU A 243 17.08 32.43 7.88
CA GLU A 243 16.08 33.49 8.07
C GLU A 243 15.32 33.79 6.77
N LEU A 244 16.01 33.74 5.62
CA LEU A 244 15.37 33.87 4.31
C LEU A 244 14.33 32.76 4.06
N ILE A 245 14.69 31.50 4.37
CA ILE A 245 13.79 30.34 4.27
C ILE A 245 12.57 30.53 5.20
N GLN A 246 12.79 30.98 6.43
CA GLN A 246 11.71 31.23 7.39
C GLN A 246 10.77 32.34 6.92
N LYS A 247 11.30 33.47 6.43
CA LYS A 247 10.49 34.60 5.95
C LYS A 247 9.69 34.25 4.70
N LEU A 248 10.30 33.51 3.77
CA LEU A 248 9.64 33.17 2.52
C LEU A 248 8.78 31.90 2.63
N GLY A 249 8.95 31.08 3.66
CA GLY A 249 8.08 29.92 3.95
C GLY A 249 8.33 28.70 3.06
N LEU A 250 9.57 28.51 2.59
CA LEU A 250 9.97 27.39 1.73
C LEU A 250 11.03 26.54 2.44
N GLY A 251 10.56 25.72 3.38
CA GLY A 251 11.33 24.80 4.22
C GLY A 251 10.49 23.59 4.62
#